data_AF-W6UFZ8-F1
#
_entry.id   AF-W6UFZ8-F1
#
_cell.length_a   1.000
_cell.length_b   1.000
_cell.length_c   1.000
_cell.angle_alpha   90.00
_cell.angle_beta   90.00
_cell.angle_gamma   90.00
#
_symmetry.space_group_name_H-M   'P 1'
#
loop_
_entity.id
_entity.type
_entity.pdbx_description
1 polymer ?
#
loop_
_entity_poly.entity_id
_entity_poly.type
_entity_poly.pdbx_seq_one_letter_code
_entity_poly.pdbx_strand_id
1 'polypeptide(L)'
;MSHTTGTSATHHIAICIMPRILELGLGYWLNQGYQPPILHQHILVAPSSRQISTTSMDLQLKQAKLRLLYFNIRGRAELIRLVLNAAEKDFQDVRVSSTEWPSLKAQMPFNQLPVLEVTTPRGEKVMLTESMAIARLLARTFGLYSDDAAEVYLIERMNSLTSSLLEEIYALGLKKVDSFKKLVEAEHVHEYMDAIEMALKERKSTFTAGPQVTLADLQVIVLIDTMDKFLANTKHDCKDELDKIKENVMKAKPGVARYLRSRPLTDF
;
A
#
# COMPACT_ATOMS: atom_id res chain seq x y z
N MET A 1 -15.92 -73.46 -33.20
CA MET A 1 -15.98 -72.43 -32.14
C MET A 1 -15.55 -71.12 -32.81
N SER A 2 -16.45 -70.35 -33.45
CA SER A 2 -17.23 -69.19 -32.89
C SER A 2 -16.27 -68.14 -32.28
N HIS A 3 -16.18 -66.85 -32.66
CA HIS A 3 -17.10 -65.77 -33.08
C HIS A 3 -16.27 -64.69 -33.86
N THR A 4 -16.68 -64.04 -34.96
CA THR A 4 -17.61 -62.90 -35.22
C THR A 4 -17.40 -61.57 -34.45
N THR A 5 -16.80 -60.59 -35.15
CA THR A 5 -17.19 -59.17 -35.42
C THR A 5 -17.71 -58.21 -34.34
N GLY A 6 -17.30 -56.94 -34.42
CA GLY A 6 -18.19 -55.82 -34.07
C GLY A 6 -17.54 -54.43 -33.82
N THR A 7 -17.66 -53.53 -34.79
CA THR A 7 -17.63 -52.06 -34.66
C THR A 7 -18.91 -51.48 -34.05
N SER A 8 -18.82 -50.40 -33.26
CA SER A 8 -19.91 -49.50 -32.83
C SER A 8 -19.31 -48.40 -31.92
N ALA A 9 -19.83 -47.19 -31.64
CA ALA A 9 -20.66 -46.18 -32.29
C ALA A 9 -20.60 -44.95 -31.35
N THR A 10 -20.84 -43.76 -31.91
CA THR A 10 -21.04 -42.45 -31.25
C THR A 10 -22.06 -42.46 -30.10
N HIS A 11 -21.85 -41.67 -29.03
CA HIS A 11 -22.90 -41.02 -28.23
C HIS A 11 -22.40 -39.72 -27.57
N HIS A 12 -23.13 -38.62 -27.81
CA HIS A 12 -23.06 -37.34 -27.08
C HIS A 12 -23.50 -37.50 -25.63
N ILE A 13 -22.78 -36.92 -24.66
CA ILE A 13 -23.36 -36.39 -23.41
C ILE A 13 -22.52 -35.19 -22.93
N ALA A 14 -23.14 -34.01 -22.88
CA ALA A 14 -22.66 -32.84 -22.12
C ALA A 14 -23.08 -32.98 -20.65
N ILE A 15 -22.16 -32.77 -19.71
CA ILE A 15 -22.46 -32.69 -18.26
C ILE A 15 -21.84 -31.41 -17.70
N CYS A 16 -22.70 -30.42 -17.45
CA CYS A 16 -22.48 -29.33 -16.51
C CYS A 16 -22.61 -29.86 -15.08
N ILE A 17 -21.65 -29.61 -14.19
CA ILE A 17 -21.85 -29.67 -12.74
C ILE A 17 -21.06 -28.56 -12.02
N MET A 18 -21.75 -27.46 -11.72
CA MET A 18 -21.82 -26.84 -10.38
C MET A 18 -23.20 -27.22 -9.79
N PRO A 19 -23.59 -27.01 -8.49
CA PRO A 19 -23.02 -26.20 -7.39
C PRO A 19 -23.14 -26.83 -5.96
N ARG A 20 -22.62 -26.16 -4.91
CA ARG A 20 -23.28 -25.96 -3.58
C ARG A 20 -22.33 -25.36 -2.55
N ILE A 21 -22.53 -24.08 -2.19
CA ILE A 21 -22.49 -23.48 -0.83
C ILE A 21 -22.87 -22.00 -1.06
N LEU A 22 -24.17 -21.73 -1.17
CA LEU A 22 -24.75 -20.38 -1.15
C LEU A 22 -26.27 -20.39 -0.88
N GLU A 23 -26.75 -21.34 -0.07
CA GLU A 23 -28.18 -21.52 0.21
C GLU A 23 -28.55 -21.62 1.71
N LEU A 24 -27.81 -20.96 2.61
CA LEU A 24 -28.19 -20.91 4.04
C LEU A 24 -28.34 -19.51 4.63
N GLY A 25 -28.44 -18.45 3.82
CA GLY A 25 -28.61 -17.07 4.32
C GLY A 25 -29.83 -16.30 3.82
N LEU A 26 -30.44 -16.69 2.70
CA LEU A 26 -31.47 -15.89 2.03
C LEU A 26 -32.91 -16.28 2.40
N GLY A 27 -33.13 -17.44 3.01
CA GLY A 27 -34.46 -17.89 3.42
C GLY A 27 -35.02 -17.19 4.67
N TYR A 28 -34.18 -16.54 5.48
CA TYR A 28 -34.61 -15.94 6.74
C TYR A 28 -35.29 -14.57 6.57
N TRP A 29 -35.02 -13.86 5.48
CA TRP A 29 -35.48 -12.49 5.27
C TRP A 29 -36.80 -12.37 4.50
N LEU A 30 -37.24 -13.42 3.81
CA LEU A 30 -38.50 -13.41 3.04
C LEU A 30 -39.76 -13.67 3.89
N ASN A 31 -39.61 -14.15 5.13
CA ASN A 31 -40.74 -14.48 6.02
C ASN A 31 -41.17 -13.31 6.95
N GLN A 32 -40.56 -12.13 6.82
CA GLN A 32 -40.80 -10.97 7.69
C GLN A 32 -41.37 -9.74 6.95
N GLY A 33 -41.89 -9.90 5.72
CA GLY A 33 -42.59 -8.82 5.01
C GLY A 33 -41.74 -7.60 4.65
N TYR A 34 -40.41 -7.73 4.63
CA TYR A 34 -39.50 -6.65 4.30
C TYR A 34 -39.41 -6.45 2.78
N GLN A 35 -39.96 -5.34 2.27
CA GLN A 35 -39.81 -4.90 0.89
C GLN A 35 -38.61 -3.93 0.81
N PRO A 36 -37.51 -4.25 0.10
CA PRO A 36 -36.41 -3.31 -0.07
C PRO A 36 -36.84 -2.14 -0.98
N PRO A 37 -36.39 -0.90 -0.69
CA PRO A 37 -36.75 0.26 -1.50
C PRO A 37 -36.20 0.15 -2.93
N ILE A 38 -37.06 0.45 -3.91
CA ILE A 38 -36.76 0.47 -5.34
C ILE A 38 -35.77 1.60 -5.62
N LEU A 39 -34.49 1.27 -5.76
CA LEU A 39 -33.49 2.20 -6.26
C LEU A 39 -33.73 2.37 -7.78
N HIS A 40 -34.11 3.58 -8.21
CA HIS A 40 -34.13 3.92 -9.63
C HIS A 40 -32.72 3.71 -10.21
N GLN A 41 -32.64 2.78 -11.16
CA GLN A 41 -31.45 2.51 -11.95
C GLN A 41 -31.16 3.72 -12.85
N HIS A 42 -30.35 4.66 -12.35
CA HIS A 42 -29.50 5.45 -13.24
C HIS A 42 -28.32 4.55 -13.63
N ILE A 43 -28.52 3.73 -14.66
CA ILE A 43 -27.43 3.08 -15.39
C ILE A 43 -26.62 4.22 -16.02
N LEU A 44 -25.48 4.53 -15.40
CA LEU A 44 -24.39 5.26 -16.05
C LEU A 44 -23.96 4.41 -17.24
N VAL A 45 -24.40 4.81 -18.44
CA VAL A 45 -23.77 4.37 -19.69
C VAL A 45 -22.32 4.83 -19.61
N ALA A 46 -21.40 3.89 -19.40
CA ALA A 46 -19.98 4.15 -19.47
C ALA A 46 -19.65 4.74 -20.85
N PRO A 47 -18.95 5.88 -20.94
CA PRO A 47 -18.43 6.32 -22.22
C PRO A 47 -17.40 5.30 -22.71
N SER A 48 -17.58 4.90 -23.97
CA SER A 48 -16.67 4.19 -24.87
C SER A 48 -15.23 4.02 -24.38
N SER A 49 -14.80 2.76 -24.34
CA SER A 49 -13.46 2.27 -24.01
C SER A 49 -12.34 2.96 -24.81
N ARG A 50 -11.74 4.02 -24.24
CA ARG A 50 -10.32 4.28 -24.47
C ARG A 50 -9.54 3.38 -23.53
N GLN A 51 -8.85 2.38 -24.08
CA GLN A 51 -7.77 1.72 -23.37
C GLN A 51 -6.76 2.81 -22.96
N ILE A 52 -6.77 3.19 -21.69
CA ILE A 52 -5.70 4.00 -21.12
C ILE A 52 -4.49 3.05 -21.07
N SER A 53 -3.64 3.11 -22.09
CA SER A 53 -2.33 2.47 -22.07
C SER A 53 -1.61 2.90 -20.78
N THR A 54 -1.01 1.97 -20.05
CA THR A 54 -0.24 2.24 -18.82
C THR A 54 0.83 3.31 -19.05
N THR A 55 1.46 3.30 -20.24
CA THR A 55 2.40 4.33 -20.70
C THR A 55 1.80 5.74 -20.74
N SER A 56 0.51 5.86 -21.09
CA SER A 56 -0.21 7.14 -21.09
C SER A 56 -0.42 7.68 -19.68
N MET A 57 -0.66 6.80 -18.70
CA MET A 57 -0.86 7.21 -17.30
C MET A 57 0.47 7.62 -16.65
N ASP A 58 1.55 6.88 -16.89
CA ASP A 58 2.89 7.23 -16.37
C ASP A 58 3.38 8.58 -16.92
N LEU A 59 3.23 8.81 -18.23
CA LEU A 59 3.64 10.07 -18.85
C LEU A 59 2.82 11.26 -18.33
N GLN A 60 1.54 11.04 -18.01
CA GLN A 60 0.69 12.05 -17.39
C GLN A 60 1.11 12.34 -15.95
N LEU A 61 1.43 11.32 -15.14
CA LEU A 61 1.87 11.51 -13.74
C LEU A 61 3.21 12.26 -13.65
N LYS A 62 4.16 11.97 -14.55
CA LYS A 62 5.43 12.68 -14.61
C LYS A 62 5.24 14.19 -14.84
N GLN A 63 4.25 14.58 -15.62
CA GLN A 63 3.94 15.98 -15.95
C GLN A 63 2.81 16.58 -15.10
N ALA A 64 2.15 15.78 -14.25
CA ALA A 64 1.03 16.23 -13.45
C ALA A 64 1.46 17.16 -12.31
N LYS A 65 0.54 18.04 -11.90
CA LYS A 65 0.62 18.75 -10.63
C LYS A 65 0.05 17.85 -9.54
N LEU A 66 0.81 17.65 -8.47
CA LEU A 66 0.48 16.75 -7.38
C LEU A 66 0.20 17.55 -6.10
N ARG A 67 -0.87 17.20 -5.38
CA ARG A 67 -1.18 17.72 -4.04
C ARG A 67 -1.50 16.56 -3.12
N LEU A 68 -0.70 16.37 -2.08
CA LEU A 68 -0.88 15.31 -1.09
C LEU A 68 -1.59 15.89 0.13
N LEU A 69 -2.80 15.44 0.43
CA LEU A 69 -3.55 15.82 1.62
C LEU A 69 -3.37 14.76 2.69
N TYR A 70 -2.88 15.17 3.87
CA TYR A 70 -2.83 14.32 5.05
C TYR A 70 -2.82 15.15 6.33
N PHE A 71 -3.01 14.51 7.48
CA PHE A 71 -2.82 15.18 8.77
C PHE A 71 -1.38 15.68 8.94
N ASN A 72 -1.16 16.61 9.86
CA ASN A 72 0.19 17.07 10.24
C ASN A 72 0.95 16.03 11.09
N ILE A 73 1.11 14.84 10.53
CA ILE A 73 1.90 13.71 11.03
C ILE A 73 2.60 13.03 9.85
N ARG A 74 3.61 12.19 10.14
CA ARG A 74 4.22 11.28 9.16
C ARG A 74 3.20 10.22 8.75
N GLY A 75 2.87 9.32 9.68
CA GLY A 75 1.83 8.29 9.55
C GLY A 75 1.86 7.57 8.20
N ARG A 76 0.67 7.30 7.66
CA ARG A 76 0.51 6.55 6.39
C ARG A 76 0.94 7.34 5.14
N ALA A 77 1.07 8.67 5.21
CA ALA A 77 1.48 9.48 4.06
C ALA A 77 3.00 9.59 3.89
N GLU A 78 3.78 9.21 4.90
CA GLU A 78 5.24 9.43 4.88
C GLU A 78 5.92 8.69 3.74
N LEU A 79 5.48 7.46 3.43
CA LEU A 79 6.01 6.71 2.29
C LEU A 79 5.80 7.45 0.97
N ILE A 80 4.64 8.07 0.76
CA ILE A 80 4.35 8.86 -0.45
C ILE A 80 5.30 10.06 -0.54
N ARG A 81 5.51 10.77 0.58
CA ARG A 81 6.45 11.90 0.64
C ARG A 81 7.87 11.46 0.30
N LEU A 82 8.32 10.32 0.84
CA LEU A 82 9.64 9.77 0.55
C LEU A 82 9.78 9.36 -0.92
N VAL A 83 8.77 8.73 -1.53
CA VAL A 83 8.77 8.37 -2.95
C VAL A 83 8.89 9.61 -3.83
N LEU A 84 8.10 10.67 -3.56
CA LEU A 84 8.15 11.91 -4.35
C LEU A 84 9.49 12.63 -4.20
N ASN A 85 10.07 12.66 -3.00
CA ASN A 85 11.40 13.24 -2.78
C ASN A 85 12.54 12.40 -3.39
N ALA A 86 12.44 11.07 -3.36
CA ALA A 86 13.38 10.17 -4.02
C ALA A 86 13.35 10.31 -5.55
N ALA A 87 12.19 10.65 -6.10
CA ALA A 87 11.97 10.93 -7.52
C ALA A 87 12.27 12.39 -7.91
N GLU A 88 12.59 13.26 -6.94
CA GLU A 88 12.70 14.71 -7.13
C GLU A 88 11.46 15.31 -7.85
N LYS A 89 10.28 14.77 -7.55
CA LYS A 89 9.00 15.20 -8.11
C LYS A 89 8.38 16.26 -7.19
N ASP A 90 8.23 17.47 -7.73
CA ASP A 90 7.53 18.54 -7.03
C ASP A 90 6.06 18.19 -6.74
N PHE A 91 5.64 18.51 -5.52
CA PHE A 91 4.26 18.34 -5.05
C PHE A 91 3.94 19.33 -3.94
N GLN A 92 2.65 19.61 -3.72
CA GLN A 92 2.18 20.36 -2.58
C GLN A 92 1.85 19.41 -1.41
N ASP A 93 2.56 19.52 -0.28
CA ASP A 93 2.24 18.80 0.98
C ASP A 93 1.21 19.61 1.78
N VAL A 94 -0.07 19.22 1.68
CA VAL A 94 -1.18 19.88 2.36
C VAL A 94 -1.44 19.17 3.69
N ARG A 95 -1.02 19.83 4.78
CA ARG A 95 -1.15 19.33 6.15
C ARG A 95 -2.44 19.82 6.80
N VAL A 96 -3.45 18.96 6.79
CA VAL A 96 -4.79 19.22 7.32
C VAL A 96 -4.76 19.17 8.85
N SER A 97 -5.20 20.24 9.50
CA SER A 97 -5.38 20.28 10.95
C SER A 97 -6.61 19.49 11.39
N SER A 98 -6.63 19.09 12.67
CA SER A 98 -7.80 18.44 13.28
C SER A 98 -9.04 19.32 13.25
N THR A 99 -8.87 20.65 13.25
CA THR A 99 -9.96 21.64 13.15
C THR A 99 -10.51 21.77 11.74
N GLU A 100 -9.67 21.66 10.71
CA GLU A 100 -10.12 21.70 9.31
C GLU A 100 -10.78 20.40 8.86
N TRP A 101 -10.31 19.27 9.40
CA TRP A 101 -10.72 17.93 8.95
C TRP A 101 -12.24 17.69 8.91
N PRO A 102 -13.04 18.05 9.94
CA PRO A 102 -14.49 17.87 9.89
C PRO A 102 -15.17 18.48 8.66
N SER A 103 -14.68 19.63 8.19
CA SER A 103 -15.22 20.34 7.02
C SER A 103 -14.79 19.70 5.68
N LEU A 104 -13.61 19.08 5.64
CA LEU A 104 -13.06 18.44 4.45
C LEU A 104 -13.49 16.98 4.30
N LYS A 105 -13.85 16.31 5.39
CA LYS A 105 -14.10 14.87 5.44
C LYS A 105 -15.07 14.40 4.37
N ALA A 106 -16.23 15.03 4.27
CA ALA A 106 -17.28 14.67 3.31
C ALA A 106 -16.88 14.92 1.84
N GLN A 107 -15.82 15.71 1.60
CA GLN A 107 -15.31 16.00 0.26
C GLN A 107 -14.23 15.01 -0.17
N MET A 108 -13.67 14.24 0.76
CA MET A 108 -12.64 13.24 0.47
C MET A 108 -13.27 11.90 0.12
N PRO A 109 -12.74 11.16 -0.88
CA PRO A 109 -13.21 9.81 -1.16
C PRO A 109 -13.07 8.93 0.08
N PHE A 110 -14.10 8.12 0.34
CA PHE A 110 -14.20 7.26 1.52
C PHE A 110 -14.12 7.99 2.88
N ASN A 111 -14.23 9.33 2.89
CA ASN A 111 -14.13 10.14 4.10
C ASN A 111 -12.80 9.91 4.87
N GLN A 112 -11.70 9.67 4.15
CA GLN A 112 -10.41 9.30 4.71
C GLN A 112 -9.24 10.08 4.10
N LEU A 113 -8.11 10.04 4.80
CA LEU A 113 -6.81 10.52 4.35
C LEU A 113 -5.77 9.39 4.54
N PRO A 114 -4.68 9.33 3.74
CA PRO A 114 -4.26 10.32 2.75
C PRO A 114 -5.01 10.27 1.42
N VAL A 115 -5.03 11.42 0.74
CA VAL A 115 -5.51 11.57 -0.64
C VAL A 115 -4.43 12.26 -1.47
N LEU A 116 -4.10 11.71 -2.63
CA LEU A 116 -3.26 12.38 -3.63
C LEU A 116 -4.14 12.92 -4.75
N GLU A 117 -4.24 14.24 -4.85
CA GLU A 117 -4.84 14.90 -6.00
C GLU A 117 -3.82 14.98 -7.13
N VAL A 118 -4.19 14.43 -8.29
CA VAL A 118 -3.43 14.46 -9.52
C VAL A 118 -4.16 15.35 -10.51
N THR A 119 -3.53 16.43 -10.94
CA THR A 119 -4.04 17.27 -12.05
C THR A 119 -3.17 17.07 -13.27
N THR A 120 -3.73 16.44 -14.31
CA THR A 120 -3.00 16.16 -15.56
C THR A 120 -2.73 17.45 -16.33
N PRO A 121 -1.78 17.45 -17.31
CA PRO A 121 -1.57 18.61 -18.18
C PRO A 121 -2.81 19.06 -18.95
N ARG A 122 -3.81 18.18 -19.13
CA ARG A 122 -5.09 18.48 -19.77
C ARG A 122 -6.13 19.10 -18.82
N GLY A 123 -5.76 19.31 -17.55
CA GLY A 123 -6.64 19.85 -16.52
C GLY A 123 -7.57 18.82 -15.88
N GLU A 124 -7.47 17.54 -16.25
CA GLU A 124 -8.26 16.46 -15.62
C GLU A 124 -7.75 16.24 -14.20
N LYS A 125 -8.66 16.23 -13.24
CA LYS A 125 -8.34 16.03 -11.82
C LYS A 125 -8.83 14.67 -11.35
N VAL A 126 -7.95 13.90 -10.72
CA VAL A 126 -8.24 12.59 -10.11
C VAL A 126 -7.77 12.62 -8.66
N MET A 127 -8.58 12.05 -7.76
CA MET A 127 -8.20 11.81 -6.37
C MET A 127 -7.86 10.34 -6.19
N LEU A 128 -6.61 10.06 -5.81
CA LEU A 128 -6.15 8.72 -5.49
C LEU A 128 -6.20 8.52 -3.97
N THR A 129 -6.61 7.32 -3.55
CA THR A 129 -6.69 6.90 -2.15
C THR A 129 -5.85 5.65 -1.91
N GLU A 130 -5.78 5.19 -0.66
CA GLU A 130 -4.95 4.07 -0.20
C GLU A 130 -3.46 4.36 -0.30
N SER A 131 -2.87 4.71 0.84
CA SER A 131 -1.46 5.14 0.97
C SER A 131 -0.46 4.27 0.22
N MET A 132 -0.51 2.95 0.43
CA MET A 132 0.42 2.01 -0.19
C MET A 132 0.12 1.82 -1.69
N ALA A 133 -1.14 1.91 -2.12
CA ALA A 133 -1.48 1.83 -3.55
C ALA A 133 -0.92 3.05 -4.30
N ILE A 134 -1.08 4.24 -3.73
CA ILE A 134 -0.49 5.48 -4.26
C ILE A 134 1.04 5.36 -4.32
N ALA A 135 1.67 4.90 -3.24
CA ALA A 135 3.12 4.77 -3.18
C ALA A 135 3.65 3.78 -4.22
N ARG A 136 2.98 2.63 -4.44
CA ARG A 136 3.33 1.66 -5.49
C ARG A 136 3.19 2.24 -6.89
N LEU A 137 2.11 2.98 -7.16
CA LEU A 137 1.91 3.65 -8.45
C LEU A 137 3.07 4.62 -8.74
N LEU A 138 3.35 5.52 -7.80
CA LEU A 138 4.42 6.50 -7.95
C LEU A 138 5.79 5.83 -8.07
N ALA A 139 6.07 4.81 -7.24
CA ALA A 139 7.34 4.10 -7.30
C ALA A 139 7.59 3.45 -8.67
N ARG A 140 6.57 2.82 -9.26
CA ARG A 140 6.67 2.29 -10.64
C ARG A 140 6.89 3.40 -11.65
N THR A 141 6.09 4.47 -11.60
CA THR A 141 6.21 5.61 -12.53
C THR A 141 7.59 6.26 -12.50
N PHE A 142 8.23 6.33 -11.32
CA PHE A 142 9.49 7.04 -11.12
C PHE A 142 10.73 6.13 -10.98
N GLY A 143 10.64 4.85 -11.37
CA GLY A 143 11.80 3.96 -11.38
C GLY A 143 12.35 3.61 -9.99
N LEU A 144 11.47 3.52 -9.00
CA LEU A 144 11.74 3.06 -7.63
C LEU A 144 11.10 1.69 -7.39
N TYR A 145 10.98 0.90 -8.46
CA TYR A 145 10.38 -0.43 -8.47
C TYR A 145 11.09 -1.28 -9.53
N SER A 146 11.10 -2.59 -9.35
CA SER A 146 11.72 -3.51 -10.31
C SER A 146 10.69 -4.12 -11.27
N ASP A 147 11.12 -4.46 -12.48
CA ASP A 147 10.36 -5.26 -13.43
C ASP A 147 10.73 -6.76 -13.35
N ASP A 148 11.79 -7.11 -12.60
CA ASP A 148 12.17 -8.50 -12.37
C ASP A 148 11.27 -9.13 -11.30
N ALA A 149 10.70 -10.29 -11.62
CA ALA A 149 9.72 -10.95 -10.75
C ALA A 149 10.30 -11.34 -9.38
N ALA A 150 11.58 -11.72 -9.31
CA ALA A 150 12.22 -12.08 -8.05
C ALA A 150 12.48 -10.84 -7.19
N GLU A 151 12.96 -9.74 -7.79
CA GLU A 151 13.09 -8.47 -7.07
C GLU A 151 11.73 -7.92 -6.62
N VAL A 152 10.69 -8.03 -7.44
CA VAL A 152 9.32 -7.65 -7.06
C VAL A 152 8.85 -8.43 -5.82
N TYR A 153 9.09 -9.74 -5.77
CA TYR A 153 8.78 -10.54 -4.59
C TYR A 153 9.51 -10.02 -3.35
N LEU A 154 10.81 -9.71 -3.46
CA LEU A 154 11.60 -9.18 -2.33
C LEU A 154 11.08 -7.81 -1.86
N ILE A 155 10.73 -6.93 -2.80
CA ILE A 155 10.13 -5.62 -2.51
C ILE A 155 8.82 -5.80 -1.74
N GLU A 156 7.90 -6.61 -2.26
CA GLU A 156 6.58 -6.78 -1.66
C GLU A 156 6.61 -7.55 -0.34
N ARG A 157 7.51 -8.53 -0.21
CA ARG A 157 7.75 -9.23 1.06
C ARG A 157 8.19 -8.26 2.14
N MET A 158 9.19 -7.42 1.87
CA MET A 158 9.66 -6.45 2.84
C MET A 158 8.59 -5.39 3.15
N ASN A 159 7.89 -4.87 2.15
CA ASN A 159 6.77 -3.95 2.35
C ASN A 159 5.69 -4.56 3.24
N SER A 160 5.37 -5.84 3.06
CA SER A 160 4.38 -6.54 3.88
C SER A 160 4.84 -6.66 5.34
N LEU A 161 6.06 -7.18 5.57
CA LEU A 161 6.61 -7.38 6.92
C LEU A 161 6.70 -6.05 7.69
N THR A 162 7.25 -5.02 7.05
CA THR A 162 7.35 -3.67 7.63
C THR A 162 5.98 -3.05 7.87
N SER A 163 5.00 -3.25 6.99
CA SER A 163 3.63 -2.74 7.18
C SER A 163 2.95 -3.40 8.38
N SER A 164 3.08 -4.71 8.55
CA SER A 164 2.49 -5.40 9.71
C SER A 164 3.01 -4.85 11.04
N LEU A 165 4.33 -4.65 11.16
CA LEU A 165 4.91 -4.06 12.36
C LEU A 165 4.49 -2.60 12.56
N LEU A 166 4.47 -1.79 11.50
CA LEU A 166 3.98 -0.41 11.56
C LEU A 166 2.52 -0.35 12.02
N GLU A 167 1.67 -1.24 11.53
CA GLU A 167 0.26 -1.29 11.91
C GLU A 167 0.05 -1.66 13.37
N GLU A 168 0.85 -2.59 13.90
CA GLU A 168 0.83 -2.92 15.33
C GLU A 168 1.25 -1.71 16.19
N ILE A 169 2.38 -1.06 15.83
CA ILE A 169 2.83 0.17 16.51
C ILE A 169 1.74 1.25 16.45
N TYR A 170 1.09 1.40 15.30
CA TYR A 170 0.08 2.43 15.11
C TYR A 170 -1.22 2.16 15.87
N ALA A 171 -1.68 0.92 15.89
CA ALA A 171 -2.86 0.50 16.64
C ALA A 171 -2.69 0.76 18.14
N LEU A 172 -1.46 0.66 18.64
CA LEU A 172 -1.14 0.87 20.05
C LEU A 172 -0.90 2.34 20.40
N GLY A 173 -0.34 3.14 19.49
CA GLY A 173 -0.26 4.59 19.65
C GLY A 173 -1.61 5.26 19.81
N LEU A 174 -2.65 4.70 19.20
CA LEU A 174 -4.04 5.13 19.38
C LEU A 174 -4.63 4.76 20.76
N LYS A 175 -4.01 3.84 21.52
CA LYS A 175 -4.54 3.29 22.79
C LYS A 175 -3.97 3.95 24.08
N LYS A 176 -3.25 5.08 23.98
CA LYS A 176 -2.57 5.87 25.05
C LYS A 176 -1.13 5.42 25.39
N VAL A 177 -0.35 6.32 26.00
CA VAL A 177 1.10 6.18 26.27
C VAL A 177 1.48 4.91 27.06
N ASP A 178 0.67 4.49 28.04
CA ASP A 178 0.94 3.26 28.81
C ASP A 178 0.93 1.99 27.94
N SER A 179 0.29 2.03 26.78
CA SER A 179 0.27 0.92 25.82
C SER A 179 1.63 0.71 25.15
N PHE A 180 2.48 1.74 25.02
CA PHE A 180 3.82 1.58 24.43
C PHE A 180 4.79 0.84 25.35
N LYS A 181 4.69 1.00 26.68
CA LYS A 181 5.49 0.20 27.63
C LYS A 181 5.16 -1.29 27.50
N LYS A 182 3.86 -1.61 27.40
CA LYS A 182 3.40 -2.98 27.16
C LYS A 182 3.80 -3.52 25.79
N LEU A 183 4.01 -2.63 24.80
CA LEU A 183 4.43 -3.00 23.46
C LEU A 183 5.88 -3.50 23.41
N VAL A 184 6.78 -2.83 24.13
CA VAL A 184 8.18 -3.25 24.23
C VAL A 184 8.29 -4.65 24.88
N GLU A 185 7.31 -5.02 25.71
CA GLU A 185 7.23 -6.32 26.37
C GLU A 185 6.41 -7.36 25.59
N ALA A 186 5.81 -6.99 24.45
CA ALA A 186 4.97 -7.88 23.66
C ALA A 186 5.83 -8.78 22.77
N GLU A 187 5.78 -10.09 23.04
CA GLU A 187 6.45 -11.15 22.28
C GLU A 187 6.21 -11.00 20.75
N HIS A 188 5.00 -10.58 20.37
CA HIS A 188 4.61 -10.41 18.96
C HIS A 188 5.40 -9.33 18.19
N VAL A 189 5.92 -8.28 18.87
CA VAL A 189 6.78 -7.28 18.20
C VAL A 189 8.13 -7.87 17.84
N HIS A 190 8.69 -8.69 18.73
CA HIS A 190 9.95 -9.39 18.48
C HIS A 190 9.77 -10.38 17.32
N GLU A 191 8.66 -11.11 17.23
CA GLU A 191 8.35 -11.99 16.09
C GLU A 191 8.38 -11.25 14.74
N TYR A 192 7.81 -10.04 14.67
CA TYR A 192 7.89 -9.23 13.46
C TYR A 192 9.33 -8.77 13.15
N MET A 193 10.08 -8.37 14.18
CA MET A 193 11.48 -7.94 14.02
C MET A 193 12.37 -9.11 13.57
N ASP A 194 12.16 -10.31 14.10
CA ASP A 194 12.84 -11.55 13.71
C ASP A 194 12.54 -11.90 12.24
N ALA A 195 11.28 -11.79 11.82
CA ALA A 195 10.88 -12.04 10.43
C ALA A 195 11.54 -11.04 9.47
N ILE A 196 11.63 -9.76 9.85
CA ILE A 196 12.34 -8.73 9.10
C ILE A 196 13.83 -9.05 9.04
N GLU A 197 14.45 -9.45 10.16
CA GLU A 197 15.85 -9.83 10.21
C GLU A 197 16.18 -11.01 9.30
N MET A 198 15.35 -12.04 9.32
CA MET A 198 15.48 -13.20 8.44
C MET A 198 15.42 -12.78 6.97
N ALA A 199 14.46 -11.93 6.60
CA ALA A 199 14.37 -11.39 5.24
C ALA A 199 15.60 -10.55 4.86
N LEU A 200 16.16 -9.79 5.81
CA LEU A 200 17.37 -8.98 5.63
C LEU A 200 18.64 -9.83 5.48
N LYS A 201 18.72 -11.00 6.12
CA LYS A 201 19.86 -11.94 6.00
C LYS A 201 19.91 -12.63 4.63
N GLU A 202 18.76 -12.80 3.97
CA GLU A 202 18.68 -13.43 2.64
C GLU A 202 19.02 -12.48 1.49
N ARG A 203 19.08 -11.16 1.74
CA ARG A 203 19.33 -10.18 0.69
C ARG A 203 20.76 -10.29 0.16
N LYS A 204 20.92 -10.01 -1.13
CA LYS A 204 22.23 -10.04 -1.82
C LYS A 204 22.76 -8.66 -2.19
N SER A 205 22.11 -7.61 -1.68
CA SER A 205 22.37 -6.21 -2.02
C SER A 205 22.53 -5.35 -0.76
N THR A 206 23.10 -4.16 -0.94
CA THR A 206 23.10 -3.09 0.06
C THR A 206 21.72 -2.48 0.29
N PHE A 207 20.79 -2.75 -0.63
CA PHE A 207 19.36 -2.45 -0.55
C PHE A 207 18.56 -3.75 -0.37
N THR A 208 17.24 -3.61 -0.26
CA THR A 208 16.32 -4.70 0.09
C THR A 208 16.24 -5.79 -0.98
N ALA A 209 16.08 -5.41 -2.25
CA ALA A 209 15.75 -6.35 -3.33
C ALA A 209 16.81 -6.45 -4.42
N GLY A 210 17.32 -5.31 -4.90
CA GLY A 210 18.21 -5.23 -6.04
C GLY A 210 19.31 -4.16 -5.85
N PRO A 211 20.07 -3.81 -6.90
CA PRO A 211 21.20 -2.89 -6.79
C PRO A 211 20.79 -1.40 -6.68
N GLN A 212 19.50 -1.10 -6.79
CA GLN A 212 18.96 0.26 -6.80
C GLN A 212 17.96 0.45 -5.64
N VAL A 213 17.75 1.71 -5.27
CA VAL A 213 16.73 2.09 -4.28
C VAL A 213 15.34 1.79 -4.82
N THR A 214 14.53 1.10 -4.02
CA THR A 214 13.15 0.72 -4.32
C THR A 214 12.18 1.26 -3.27
N LEU A 215 10.88 1.07 -3.51
CA LEU A 215 9.82 1.38 -2.55
C LEU A 215 10.06 0.73 -1.18
N ALA A 216 10.58 -0.50 -1.14
CA ALA A 216 10.84 -1.20 0.12
C ALA A 216 11.92 -0.52 0.95
N ASP A 217 12.96 0.03 0.32
CA ASP A 217 14.01 0.76 1.03
C ASP A 217 13.49 2.08 1.63
N LEU A 218 12.53 2.73 0.96
CA LEU A 218 11.86 3.91 1.51
C LEU A 218 10.91 3.55 2.65
N GLN A 219 10.24 2.40 2.59
CA GLN A 219 9.41 1.87 3.66
C GLN A 219 10.24 1.50 4.89
N VAL A 220 11.46 0.98 4.70
CA VAL A 220 12.44 0.76 5.78
C VAL A 220 12.74 2.05 6.55
N ILE A 221 12.87 3.19 5.85
CA ILE A 221 13.06 4.50 6.52
C ILE A 221 11.85 4.84 7.39
N VAL A 222 10.63 4.64 6.88
CA VAL A 222 9.40 4.87 7.67
C VAL A 222 9.39 3.98 8.91
N LEU A 223 9.77 2.71 8.77
CA LEU A 223 9.82 1.77 9.87
C LEU A 223 10.83 2.20 10.93
N ILE A 224 12.10 2.41 10.57
CA ILE A 224 13.15 2.71 11.57
C ILE A 224 12.86 4.03 12.30
N ASP A 225 12.39 5.06 11.59
CA ASP A 225 12.00 6.34 12.19
C ASP A 225 10.78 6.20 13.13
N THR A 226 9.95 5.18 12.94
CA THR A 226 8.81 4.86 13.80
C THR A 226 9.26 4.05 15.01
N MET A 227 10.13 3.05 14.81
CA MET A 227 10.74 2.27 15.87
C MET A 227 11.56 3.14 16.82
N ASP A 228 12.37 4.07 16.32
CA ASP A 228 13.17 4.96 17.17
C ASP A 228 12.31 5.89 18.02
N LYS A 229 11.11 6.24 17.54
CA LYS A 229 10.19 7.08 18.29
C LYS A 229 9.42 6.29 19.35
N PHE A 230 8.91 5.11 19.00
CA PHE A 230 7.95 4.40 19.85
C PHE A 230 8.54 3.18 20.56
N LEU A 231 9.63 2.63 20.04
CA LEU A 231 10.33 1.43 20.50
C LEU A 231 11.82 1.74 20.81
N ALA A 232 12.13 2.95 21.26
CA ALA A 232 13.50 3.42 21.49
C ALA A 232 14.31 2.51 22.43
N ASN A 233 13.63 1.86 23.39
CA ASN A 233 14.27 0.97 24.37
C ASN A 233 14.35 -0.50 23.91
N THR A 234 13.71 -0.86 22.79
CA THR A 234 13.77 -2.21 22.24
C THR A 234 15.08 -2.40 21.48
N LYS A 235 15.88 -3.38 21.91
CA LYS A 235 17.11 -3.79 21.22
C LYS A 235 16.82 -4.98 20.32
N HIS A 236 17.24 -4.90 19.07
CA HIS A 236 17.10 -5.97 18.08
C HIS A 236 18.13 -5.80 16.95
N ASP A 237 18.74 -6.88 16.49
CA ASP A 237 19.82 -6.84 15.50
C ASP A 237 19.36 -6.30 14.14
N CYS A 238 18.09 -6.52 13.79
CA CYS A 238 17.48 -5.93 12.60
C CYS A 238 17.61 -4.40 12.53
N LYS A 239 17.64 -3.67 13.66
CA LYS A 239 17.72 -2.20 13.65
C LYS A 239 19.00 -1.70 12.99
N ASP A 240 20.14 -2.30 13.30
CA ASP A 240 21.44 -1.92 12.73
C ASP A 240 21.46 -2.12 11.20
N GLU A 241 20.84 -3.20 10.72
CA GLU A 241 20.74 -3.48 9.29
C GLU A 241 19.77 -2.52 8.57
N LEU A 242 18.66 -2.16 9.21
CA LEU A 242 17.72 -1.17 8.70
C LEU A 242 18.34 0.23 8.63
N ASP A 243 19.14 0.62 9.63
CA ASP A 243 19.86 1.89 9.64
C ASP A 243 20.90 1.97 8.51
N LYS A 244 21.64 0.88 8.26
CA LYS A 244 22.55 0.81 7.10
C LYS A 244 21.80 1.01 5.78
N ILE A 245 20.62 0.43 5.62
CA ILE A 245 19.78 0.64 4.43
C ILE A 245 19.36 2.12 4.33
N LYS A 246 18.87 2.72 5.42
CA LYS A 246 18.50 4.14 5.46
C LYS A 246 19.67 5.05 5.08
N GLU A 247 20.87 4.79 5.58
CA GLU A 247 22.08 5.52 5.19
C GLU A 247 22.40 5.37 3.70
N ASN A 248 22.33 4.16 3.17
CA ASN A 248 22.59 3.89 1.76
C ASN A 248 21.56 4.59 0.86
N VAL A 249 20.29 4.61 1.26
CA VAL A 249 19.23 5.35 0.55
C VAL A 249 19.53 6.85 0.57
N MET A 250 19.91 7.42 1.71
CA MET A 250 20.23 8.85 1.80
C MET A 250 21.43 9.23 0.92
N LYS A 251 22.42 8.34 0.77
CA LYS A 251 23.57 8.52 -0.14
C LYS A 251 23.12 8.43 -1.61
N ALA A 252 22.28 7.46 -1.96
CA ALA A 252 21.83 7.24 -3.33
C ALA A 252 20.74 8.21 -3.81
N LYS A 253 19.94 8.76 -2.90
CA LYS A 253 18.82 9.67 -3.18
C LYS A 253 18.93 10.96 -2.35
N PRO A 254 19.70 11.97 -2.81
CA PRO A 254 19.90 13.21 -2.08
C PRO A 254 18.61 13.97 -1.74
N GLY A 255 17.56 13.85 -2.56
CA GLY A 255 16.24 14.42 -2.29
C GLY A 255 15.61 13.88 -0.99
N VAL A 256 15.76 12.57 -0.73
CA VAL A 256 15.34 11.95 0.54
C VAL A 256 16.13 12.54 1.71
N ALA A 257 17.45 12.63 1.57
CA ALA A 257 18.31 13.18 2.62
C ALA A 257 17.98 14.65 2.94
N ARG A 258 17.70 15.48 1.92
CA ARG A 258 17.22 16.86 2.11
C ARG A 258 15.91 16.89 2.87
N TYR A 259 14.93 16.11 2.43
CA TYR A 259 13.61 16.05 3.07
C TYR A 259 13.68 15.58 4.52
N LEU A 260 14.42 14.51 4.84
CA LEU A 260 14.55 14.02 6.20
C LEU A 260 15.17 15.05 7.16
N ARG A 261 16.08 15.90 6.66
CA ARG A 261 16.67 17.00 7.45
C ARG A 261 15.73 18.18 7.66
N SER A 262 14.88 18.47 6.68
CA SER A 262 14.01 19.66 6.70
C SER A 262 12.57 19.39 7.10
N ARG A 263 12.13 18.12 7.14
CA ARG A 263 10.73 17.78 7.44
C ARG A 263 10.35 18.22 8.85
N PRO A 264 9.11 18.68 9.08
CA PRO A 264 8.66 19.07 10.41
C PRO A 264 8.74 17.92 11.41
N LEU A 265 9.06 18.24 12.67
CA LEU A 265 8.90 17.30 13.77
C LEU A 265 7.40 17.15 14.08
N THR A 266 6.92 15.91 14.06
CA THR A 266 5.52 15.58 14.35
C THR A 266 5.42 14.50 15.42
N ASP A 267 4.30 14.46 16.13
CA ASP A 267 4.06 13.49 17.21
C ASP A 267 4.00 12.04 16.72
N PHE A 268 3.73 11.85 15.44
CA PHE A 268 3.61 10.55 14.80
C PHE A 268 4.26 10.57 13.44
#